data_AF-A0A5E4FWW0-F1
#
_entry.id   AF-A0A5E4FWW0-F1
#
_cell.length_a   1.000
_cell.length_b   1.000
_cell.length_c   1.000
_cell.angle_alpha   90.00
_cell.angle_beta   90.00
_cell.angle_gamma   90.00
#
_symmetry.space_group_name_H-M   'P 1'
#
loop_
_entity.id
_entity.type
_entity.pdbx_description
1 polymer ?
#
loop_
_entity_poly.entity_id
_entity_poly.type
_entity_poly.pdbx_seq_one_letter_code
_entity_poly.pdbx_strand_id
1 'polypeptide(L)'
;MLRVSLLLCFLLTIKSVSSSTDDFCRDDFPPAPAFVFGASSSAYQVEGAAAEDGRTPSILDTYAQAGHFHGATGDVACDAYHKYKEDVQLMADTGLEAYRFSISWSRLIPNGKGPVNPKGLQYYNNLIDQLISH
;
A
#
# COMPACT_ATOMS: atom_id res chain seq x y z
N MET A 1 -33.29 54.95 14.15
CA MET A 1 -31.85 54.89 13.80
C MET A 1 -31.14 53.60 14.21
N LEU A 2 -31.73 52.72 15.05
CA LEU A 2 -31.07 51.48 15.52
C LEU A 2 -31.51 50.17 14.82
N ARG A 3 -32.39 50.24 13.80
CA ARG A 3 -32.89 49.05 13.09
C ARG A 3 -32.27 48.81 11.71
N VAL A 4 -31.60 49.81 11.13
CA VAL A 4 -30.91 49.68 9.84
C VAL A 4 -29.47 49.18 10.03
N SER A 5 -28.87 49.41 11.21
CA SER A 5 -27.50 48.97 11.52
C SER A 5 -27.36 47.45 11.71
N LEU A 6 -28.41 46.74 12.11
CA LEU A 6 -28.33 45.29 12.33
C LEU A 6 -28.42 44.47 11.03
N LEU A 7 -29.07 44.99 9.99
CA LEU A 7 -29.18 44.31 8.69
C LEU A 7 -27.89 44.39 7.87
N LEU A 8 -27.09 45.45 8.06
CA LEU A 8 -25.84 45.63 7.32
C LEU A 8 -24.72 44.70 7.82
N CYS A 9 -24.75 44.29 9.09
CA CYS A 9 -23.76 43.36 9.65
C CYS A 9 -24.05 41.89 9.31
N PHE A 10 -25.30 41.52 8.97
CA PHE A 10 -25.65 40.13 8.65
C PHE A 10 -25.38 39.75 7.19
N LEU A 11 -25.21 40.74 6.30
CA LEU A 11 -24.86 40.53 4.89
C LEU A 11 -23.35 40.38 4.64
N LEU A 12 -22.51 40.54 5.67
CA LEU A 12 -21.04 40.43 5.59
C LEU A 12 -20.49 39.03 5.94
N THR A 13 -21.35 38.04 6.21
CA THR A 13 -20.93 36.68 6.59
C THR A 13 -21.37 35.61 5.58
N ILE A 14 -21.19 35.87 4.30
CA ILE A 14 -21.06 34.80 3.30
C ILE A 14 -19.77 35.07 2.51
N LYS A 15 -18.62 34.81 3.14
CA LYS A 15 -17.45 34.45 2.35
C LYS A 15 -17.77 33.09 1.76
N SER A 16 -17.91 32.99 0.45
CA SER A 16 -17.87 31.68 -0.20
C SER A 16 -16.57 31.02 0.25
N VAL A 17 -16.67 29.90 0.96
CA VAL A 17 -15.55 28.97 1.01
C VAL A 17 -15.42 28.47 -0.42
N SER A 18 -14.55 29.11 -1.18
CA SER A 18 -14.02 28.58 -2.42
C SER A 18 -13.18 27.38 -1.99
N SER A 19 -13.79 26.21 -1.95
CA SER A 19 -13.04 24.97 -2.00
C SER A 19 -12.45 24.92 -3.40
N SER A 20 -11.27 25.51 -3.60
CA SER A 20 -10.42 25.13 -4.71
C SER A 20 -10.02 23.68 -4.43
N THR A 21 -10.81 22.74 -4.95
CA THR A 21 -10.27 21.43 -5.24
C THR A 21 -9.22 21.70 -6.30
N ASP A 22 -7.95 21.70 -5.89
CA ASP A 22 -6.86 21.66 -6.84
C ASP A 22 -6.98 20.31 -7.56
N ASP A 23 -7.72 20.29 -8.66
CA ASP A 23 -7.87 19.13 -9.54
C ASP A 23 -6.59 19.00 -10.35
N PHE A 24 -5.65 18.22 -9.85
CA PHE A 24 -4.46 17.82 -10.58
C PHE A 24 -4.79 16.68 -11.54
N CYS A 25 -4.25 16.75 -12.76
CA CYS A 25 -4.33 15.71 -13.77
C CYS A 25 -2.92 15.22 -14.16
N ARG A 26 -2.85 14.12 -14.92
CA ARG A 26 -1.56 13.54 -15.37
C ARG A 26 -0.73 14.53 -16.20
N ASP A 27 -1.37 15.44 -16.92
CA ASP A 27 -0.70 16.42 -17.80
C ASP A 27 0.00 17.55 -17.03
N ASP A 28 -0.30 17.71 -15.73
CA ASP A 28 0.39 18.66 -14.86
C ASP A 28 1.82 18.20 -14.46
N PHE A 29 2.18 16.97 -14.80
CA PHE A 29 3.47 16.36 -14.49
C PHE A 29 4.26 16.04 -15.78
N PRO A 30 5.61 16.00 -15.73
CA PRO A 30 6.40 15.55 -16.87
C PRO A 30 5.97 14.15 -17.34
N PRO A 31 5.90 13.89 -18.65
CA PRO A 31 5.53 12.57 -19.14
C PRO A 31 6.57 11.52 -18.74
N ALA A 32 6.15 10.25 -18.68
CA ALA A 32 7.06 9.13 -18.47
C ALA A 32 8.21 9.15 -19.50
N PRO A 33 9.45 8.79 -19.12
CA PRO A 33 9.86 8.20 -17.83
C PRO A 33 10.26 9.24 -16.77
N ALA A 34 10.05 10.54 -17.01
CA ALA A 34 10.53 11.59 -16.10
C ALA A 34 9.70 11.70 -14.81
N PHE A 35 8.42 11.35 -14.87
CA PHE A 35 7.54 11.20 -13.71
C PHE A 35 6.82 9.86 -13.79
N VAL A 36 6.64 9.20 -12.63
CA VAL A 36 6.04 7.86 -12.51
C VAL A 36 5.08 7.88 -11.32
N PHE A 37 3.83 7.50 -11.57
CA PHE A 37 2.86 7.25 -10.50
C PHE A 37 2.89 5.78 -10.11
N GLY A 38 2.94 5.50 -8.82
CA GLY A 38 2.99 4.14 -8.33
C GLY A 38 2.41 3.96 -6.94
N ALA A 39 2.21 2.71 -6.56
CA ALA A 39 1.80 2.30 -5.22
C ALA A 39 2.95 1.62 -4.48
N SER A 40 2.81 1.48 -3.16
CA SER A 40 3.79 0.76 -2.37
C SER A 40 3.19 -0.07 -1.24
N SER A 41 3.89 -1.14 -0.88
CA SER A 41 3.54 -2.03 0.22
C SER A 41 4.79 -2.50 0.99
N SER A 42 4.57 -3.24 2.08
CA SER A 42 5.59 -4.04 2.72
C SER A 42 5.08 -5.45 3.03
N ALA A 43 5.98 -6.42 3.01
CA ALA A 43 5.67 -7.85 3.01
C ALA A 43 4.80 -8.25 4.21
N TYR A 44 5.20 -7.87 5.43
CA TYR A 44 4.47 -8.23 6.64
C TYR A 44 3.08 -7.59 6.71
N GLN A 45 2.88 -6.44 6.06
CA GLN A 45 1.60 -5.73 6.09
C GLN A 45 0.57 -6.32 5.12
N VAL A 46 0.99 -6.99 4.04
CA VAL A 46 0.07 -7.41 2.97
C VAL A 46 0.09 -8.91 2.66
N GLU A 47 1.21 -9.60 2.81
CA GLU A 47 1.37 -10.97 2.29
C GLU A 47 0.48 -11.98 3.02
N GLY A 48 0.53 -12.01 4.35
CA GLY A 48 -0.02 -13.12 5.11
C GLY A 48 0.77 -14.42 4.91
N ALA A 49 0.07 -15.56 4.99
CA ALA A 49 0.64 -16.89 4.83
C ALA A 49 1.88 -17.08 5.72
N ALA A 50 1.76 -16.66 6.98
CA ALA A 50 2.91 -16.47 7.88
C ALA A 50 3.64 -17.79 8.22
N ALA A 51 2.94 -18.93 8.17
CA ALA A 51 3.46 -20.25 8.48
C ALA A 51 3.41 -21.23 7.29
N GLU A 52 3.30 -20.71 6.07
CA GLU A 52 3.17 -21.50 4.84
C GLU A 52 4.48 -21.59 4.07
N ASP A 53 4.61 -22.66 3.28
CA ASP A 53 5.65 -22.82 2.26
C ASP A 53 7.09 -22.55 2.75
N GLY A 54 7.35 -22.89 4.02
CA GLY A 54 8.68 -22.82 4.62
C GLY A 54 9.08 -21.43 5.13
N ARG A 55 8.18 -20.43 5.16
CA ARG A 55 8.42 -19.19 5.91
C ARG A 55 8.53 -19.49 7.40
N THR A 56 9.49 -18.86 8.07
CA THR A 56 9.60 -18.87 9.54
C THR A 56 9.17 -17.52 10.14
N PRO A 57 8.88 -17.50 11.46
CA PRO A 57 8.56 -16.26 12.16
C PRO A 57 9.68 -15.23 12.05
N SER A 58 9.31 -13.99 11.74
CA SER A 58 10.13 -12.79 11.90
C SER A 58 9.95 -12.19 13.30
N ILE A 59 10.72 -11.16 13.63
CA ILE A 59 10.53 -10.42 14.89
C ILE A 59 9.13 -9.80 15.00
N LEU A 60 8.51 -9.43 13.88
CA LEU A 60 7.17 -8.84 13.88
C LEU A 60 6.10 -9.87 14.18
N ASP A 61 6.28 -11.12 13.76
CA ASP A 61 5.38 -12.23 14.13
C ASP A 61 5.39 -12.42 15.65
N THR A 62 6.58 -12.55 16.24
CA THR A 62 6.74 -12.70 17.70
C THR A 62 6.15 -11.51 18.46
N TYR A 63 6.38 -10.29 17.98
CA TYR A 63 5.86 -9.07 18.60
C TYR A 63 4.32 -8.99 18.51
N ALA A 64 3.75 -9.35 17.37
CA ALA A 64 2.30 -9.38 17.17
C ALA A 64 1.62 -10.44 18.05
N GLN A 65 2.15 -11.66 18.07
CA GLN A 65 1.62 -12.78 18.86
C GLN A 65 1.71 -12.52 20.37
N ALA A 66 2.62 -11.65 20.81
CA ALA A 66 2.67 -11.15 22.19
C ALA A 66 1.58 -10.09 22.51
N GLY A 67 0.69 -9.77 21.56
CA GLY A 67 -0.45 -8.88 21.74
C GLY A 67 -0.14 -7.39 21.54
N HIS A 68 1.05 -7.04 21.05
CA HIS A 68 1.48 -5.64 20.94
C HIS A 68 0.80 -4.83 19.83
N PHE A 69 0.02 -5.48 18.96
CA PHE A 69 -0.84 -4.82 17.96
C PHE A 69 -2.33 -4.94 18.32
N HIS A 70 -2.69 -4.81 19.60
CA HIS A 70 -4.09 -4.90 20.06
C HIS A 70 -4.77 -6.22 19.67
N GLY A 71 -3.99 -7.31 19.64
CA GLY A 71 -4.46 -8.64 19.22
C GLY A 71 -4.50 -8.86 17.70
N ALA A 72 -4.15 -7.87 16.87
CA ALA A 72 -4.00 -8.06 15.43
C ALA A 72 -2.68 -8.77 15.09
N THR A 73 -2.69 -9.58 14.03
CA THR A 73 -1.51 -10.32 13.55
C THR A 73 -1.33 -10.17 12.04
N GLY A 74 -0.13 -10.47 11.56
CA GLY A 74 0.19 -10.55 10.13
C GLY A 74 -0.06 -11.93 9.52
N ASP A 75 -0.80 -12.80 10.22
CA ASP A 75 -0.94 -14.22 9.82
C ASP A 75 -1.65 -14.35 8.46
N VAL A 76 -2.68 -13.51 8.25
CA VAL A 76 -3.46 -13.42 7.00
C VAL A 76 -3.22 -12.09 6.28
N ALA A 77 -3.17 -10.96 7.02
CA ALA A 77 -3.00 -9.62 6.44
C ALA A 77 -4.02 -9.31 5.32
N CYS A 78 -3.57 -8.86 4.15
CA CYS A 78 -4.42 -8.67 2.96
C CYS A 78 -4.50 -9.93 2.08
N ASP A 79 -3.83 -11.01 2.48
CA ASP A 79 -3.74 -12.27 1.74
C ASP A 79 -3.07 -12.14 0.35
N ALA A 80 -2.18 -11.15 0.19
CA ALA A 80 -1.50 -10.89 -1.08
C ALA A 80 -0.62 -12.08 -1.52
N TYR A 81 -0.16 -12.93 -0.58
CA TYR A 81 0.59 -14.14 -0.93
C TYR A 81 -0.19 -15.06 -1.90
N HIS A 82 -1.51 -15.15 -1.72
CA HIS A 82 -2.40 -15.92 -2.57
C HIS A 82 -3.02 -15.08 -3.69
N LYS A 83 -3.25 -13.79 -3.43
CA LYS A 83 -4.03 -12.89 -4.30
C LYS A 83 -3.21 -11.91 -5.14
N TYR A 84 -1.89 -12.03 -5.16
CA TYR A 84 -1.02 -11.08 -5.85
C TYR A 84 -1.39 -10.82 -7.32
N LYS A 85 -2.00 -11.80 -8.02
CA LYS A 85 -2.48 -11.60 -9.40
C LYS A 85 -3.63 -10.61 -9.49
N GLU A 86 -4.55 -10.65 -8.53
CA GLU A 86 -5.67 -9.71 -8.41
C GLU A 86 -5.13 -8.32 -8.05
N ASP A 87 -4.17 -8.24 -7.13
CA ASP A 87 -3.53 -6.99 -6.75
C ASP A 87 -2.83 -6.34 -7.95
N VAL A 88 -2.09 -7.12 -8.77
CA VAL A 88 -1.43 -6.62 -9.99
C VAL A 88 -2.45 -6.18 -11.03
N GLN A 89 -3.54 -6.92 -11.23
CA GLN A 89 -4.59 -6.50 -12.15
C GLN A 89 -5.19 -5.15 -11.74
N LEU A 90 -5.45 -4.97 -10.43
CA LEU A 90 -5.98 -3.70 -9.93
C LEU A 90 -5.01 -2.53 -10.16
N MET A 91 -3.70 -2.76 -9.98
CA MET A 91 -2.68 -1.74 -10.26
C MET A 91 -2.65 -1.35 -11.74
N ALA A 92 -2.76 -2.33 -12.64
CA ALA A 92 -2.83 -2.11 -14.08
C ALA A 92 -4.10 -1.33 -14.47
N ASP A 93 -5.26 -1.76 -13.97
CA ASP A 93 -6.55 -1.11 -14.22
C ASP A 93 -6.60 0.34 -13.69
N THR A 94 -5.88 0.61 -12.60
CA THR A 94 -5.72 1.96 -12.03
C THR A 94 -4.78 2.84 -12.86
N GLY A 95 -3.99 2.26 -13.76
CA GLY A 95 -3.00 2.98 -14.57
C GLY A 95 -1.76 3.39 -13.77
N LEU A 96 -1.34 2.56 -12.82
CA LEU A 96 -0.07 2.74 -12.12
C LEU A 96 1.10 2.26 -12.99
N GLU A 97 2.21 3.00 -12.97
CA GLU A 97 3.40 2.72 -13.76
C GLU A 97 4.50 2.03 -12.94
N ALA A 98 4.38 2.04 -11.61
CA ALA A 98 5.32 1.38 -10.73
C ALA A 98 4.65 0.79 -9.49
N TYR A 99 5.23 -0.31 -9.02
CA TYR A 99 4.90 -0.88 -7.72
C TYR A 99 6.17 -1.14 -6.92
N ARG A 100 6.25 -0.51 -5.74
CA ARG A 100 7.32 -0.74 -4.78
C ARG A 100 6.85 -1.71 -3.72
N PHE A 101 7.47 -2.88 -3.64
CA PHE A 101 7.25 -3.85 -2.57
C PHE A 101 8.56 -4.21 -1.88
N SER A 102 8.46 -4.90 -0.74
CA SER A 102 9.62 -5.43 -0.02
C SER A 102 9.60 -6.95 -0.06
N ILE A 103 10.78 -7.58 -0.02
CA ILE A 103 10.92 -9.03 0.12
C ILE A 103 11.02 -9.39 1.61
N SER A 104 10.17 -10.32 2.08
CA SER A 104 10.27 -10.91 3.41
C SER A 104 11.51 -11.78 3.55
N TRP A 105 12.44 -11.34 4.41
CA TRP A 105 13.67 -12.09 4.69
C TRP A 105 13.38 -13.48 5.25
N SER A 106 12.46 -13.61 6.21
CA SER A 106 12.15 -14.91 6.82
C SER A 106 11.36 -15.85 5.91
N ARG A 107 10.81 -15.34 4.79
CA ARG A 107 10.27 -16.18 3.72
C ARG A 107 11.37 -16.68 2.78
N LEU A 108 12.34 -15.81 2.44
CA LEU A 108 13.40 -16.13 1.49
C LEU A 108 14.55 -16.93 2.11
N ILE A 109 14.98 -16.57 3.32
CA ILE A 109 16.05 -17.22 4.10
C ILE A 109 15.51 -17.44 5.53
N PRO A 110 14.79 -18.55 5.77
CA PRO A 110 13.99 -18.69 6.99
C PRO A 110 14.80 -18.66 8.29
N ASN A 111 16.00 -19.22 8.32
CA ASN A 111 16.85 -19.21 9.52
C ASN A 111 17.75 -17.96 9.60
N GLY A 112 17.46 -16.92 8.81
CA GLY A 112 18.27 -15.71 8.67
C GLY A 112 19.58 -15.91 7.90
N LYS A 113 20.11 -17.14 7.87
CA LYS A 113 21.28 -17.60 7.12
C LYS A 113 21.02 -18.99 6.55
N GLY A 114 21.83 -19.39 5.57
CA GLY A 114 21.78 -20.74 4.98
C GLY A 114 21.05 -20.76 3.63
N PRO A 115 20.47 -21.91 3.25
CA PRO A 115 19.88 -22.07 1.93
C PRO A 115 18.66 -21.18 1.74
N VAL A 116 18.46 -20.74 0.50
CA VAL A 116 17.23 -20.06 0.08
C VAL A 116 16.07 -21.04 0.11
N ASN A 117 14.92 -20.58 0.59
CA ASN A 117 13.66 -21.31 0.48
C ASN A 117 13.14 -21.22 -0.97
N PRO A 118 13.10 -22.34 -1.73
CA PRO A 118 12.69 -22.31 -3.14
C PRO A 118 11.26 -21.81 -3.35
N LYS A 119 10.35 -22.09 -2.40
CA LYS A 119 8.95 -21.63 -2.48
C LYS A 119 8.82 -20.14 -2.23
N GLY A 120 9.57 -19.61 -1.28
CA GLY A 120 9.68 -18.17 -1.07
C GLY A 120 10.23 -17.44 -2.30
N LEU A 121 11.28 -17.97 -2.93
CA LEU A 121 11.83 -17.42 -4.17
C LEU A 121 10.83 -17.48 -5.32
N GLN A 122 10.13 -18.62 -5.47
CA GLN A 122 9.10 -18.80 -6.50
C GLN A 122 7.99 -17.75 -6.39
N TYR A 123 7.52 -17.44 -5.18
CA TYR A 123 6.51 -16.41 -4.96
C TYR A 123 6.94 -15.03 -5.50
N TYR A 124 8.14 -14.55 -5.12
CA TYR A 124 8.60 -13.24 -5.58
C TYR A 124 8.88 -13.21 -7.08
N ASN A 125 9.44 -14.28 -7.66
CA ASN A 125 9.59 -14.39 -9.11
C ASN A 125 8.23 -14.31 -9.80
N ASN A 126 7.23 -15.07 -9.34
CA ASN A 126 5.90 -15.04 -9.91
C ASN A 126 5.23 -13.66 -9.79
N LEU A 127 5.42 -12.95 -8.67
CA LEU A 127 4.91 -11.58 -8.49
C LEU A 127 5.59 -10.61 -9.48
N ILE A 128 6.92 -10.69 -9.61
CA ILE A 128 7.69 -9.85 -10.54
C ILE A 128 7.28 -10.14 -11.99
N ASP A 129 7.20 -11.41 -12.36
CA ASP A 129 6.78 -11.83 -13.71
C ASP A 129 5.36 -11.35 -14.00
N GLN A 130 4.46 -11.41 -13.03
CA GLN A 130 3.10 -10.89 -13.16
C GLN A 130 3.08 -9.38 -13.34
N LEU A 131 3.91 -8.62 -12.60
CA LEU A 131 4.03 -7.16 -12.76
C LEU A 131 4.58 -6.77 -14.13
N ILE A 132 5.55 -7.50 -14.66
CA ILE A 132 6.15 -7.22 -15.99
C ILE A 132 5.20 -7.59 -17.13
N SER A 133 4.22 -8.45 -16.88
CA SER A 133 3.25 -8.89 -17.89
C SER A 133 2.13 -7.88 -18.21
N HIS A 134 2.03 -6.80 -17.44
CA HIS A 134 1.09 -5.68 -17.61
C HIS A 134 1.84 -4.40 -17.96
#